data_AF-A0A0W8CLT5-F1
#
_entry.id   AF-A0A0W8CLT5-F1
#
_cell.length_a   1.000
_cell.length_b   1.000
_cell.length_c   1.000
_cell.angle_alpha   90.00
_cell.angle_beta   90.00
_cell.angle_gamma   90.00
#
_symmetry.space_group_name_H-M   'P 1'
#
loop_
_entity.id
_entity.type
_entity.pdbx_description
1 polymer ?
#
loop_
_entity_poly.entity_id
_entity_poly.type
_entity_poly.pdbx_seq_one_letter_code
_entity_poly.pdbx_strand_id
1 'polypeptide(L)'
;MAVQPLSDTLPDLPHAVGELTAQLKISREEAAAAKRLLVPVQLRVESLETLLNKSTAEVNELQAEIKRLKSANVRIGSLLEKSKESMDVQTENLRLAMNYAEQKHDIIDALDKQIEKEREVFKTTVSANTENTRKLHDLLLKATQGTWVDADTAALIADLKDSNLRLLRTNRALRGFVSFAGMDPNTLALAIQGLRAAEVDLSSLGLDQDTFLALQRFQQEAGDQEDPFALAEALAKTAQQVQSSTPKRSRHGSDDGNSEDSSEEKAPVPSGRGPRYQCSDDFFPRGSPRLRIVSSGW
;
A
#
# COMPACT_ATOMS: atom_id res chain seq x y z
N MET A 1 -32.19 158.29 -62.40
CA MET A 1 -31.88 156.91 -62.78
C MET A 1 -32.57 155.97 -61.80
N ALA A 2 -33.36 155.08 -62.38
CA ALA A 2 -34.12 153.94 -61.84
C ALA A 2 -33.99 153.63 -60.33
N VAL A 3 -34.95 154.14 -59.56
CA VAL A 3 -35.45 153.48 -58.35
C VAL A 3 -36.32 152.33 -58.85
N GLN A 4 -35.82 151.09 -58.78
CA GLN A 4 -36.64 149.90 -59.01
C GLN A 4 -37.58 149.73 -57.81
N PRO A 5 -38.91 149.72 -58.02
CA PRO A 5 -39.83 149.43 -56.93
C PRO A 5 -39.80 147.92 -56.67
N LEU A 6 -39.46 147.53 -55.44
CA LEU A 6 -39.79 146.23 -54.88
C LEU A 6 -41.32 146.17 -54.73
N SER A 7 -42.06 145.89 -55.81
CA SER A 7 -43.53 145.94 -55.76
C SER A 7 -44.26 144.93 -56.64
N ASP A 8 -43.64 143.82 -57.05
CA ASP A 8 -44.35 142.79 -57.84
C ASP A 8 -44.44 141.39 -57.18
N THR A 9 -44.11 141.24 -55.89
CA THR A 9 -44.34 139.99 -55.13
C THR A 9 -45.17 140.15 -53.84
N LEU A 10 -45.74 141.34 -53.61
CA LEU A 10 -46.55 141.63 -52.42
C LEU A 10 -48.01 141.13 -52.44
N PRO A 11 -48.70 140.95 -53.59
CA PRO A 11 -50.04 140.35 -53.60
C PRO A 11 -50.04 138.83 -53.33
N ASP A 12 -48.93 138.14 -53.61
CA ASP A 12 -48.81 136.67 -53.56
C ASP A 12 -48.11 136.14 -52.28
N LEU A 13 -47.54 137.03 -51.48
CA LEU A 13 -46.89 136.69 -50.21
C LEU A 13 -47.80 135.94 -49.21
N PRO A 14 -49.10 136.29 -49.06
CA PRO A 14 -50.02 135.53 -48.20
C PRO A 14 -50.23 134.10 -48.70
N HIS A 15 -50.20 133.89 -50.02
CA HIS A 15 -50.39 132.58 -50.64
C HIS A 15 -49.16 131.69 -50.45
N ALA A 16 -47.95 132.22 -50.70
CA ALA A 16 -46.69 131.52 -50.50
C ALA A 16 -46.43 131.15 -49.02
N VAL A 17 -46.78 132.03 -48.07
CA VAL A 17 -46.70 131.73 -46.63
C VAL A 17 -47.72 130.65 -46.24
N GLY A 18 -48.93 130.68 -46.80
CA GLY A 18 -49.94 129.64 -46.60
C GLY A 18 -49.48 128.27 -47.11
N GLU A 19 -48.83 128.24 -48.28
CA GLU A 19 -48.29 127.02 -48.89
C GLU A 19 -47.10 126.46 -48.11
N LEU A 20 -46.12 127.28 -47.72
CA LEU A 20 -45.02 126.88 -46.85
C LEU A 20 -45.51 126.38 -45.49
N THR A 21 -46.56 126.99 -44.94
CA THR A 21 -47.18 126.53 -43.69
C THR A 21 -47.85 125.16 -43.86
N ALA A 22 -48.51 124.91 -45.00
CA ALA A 22 -49.07 123.61 -45.34
C ALA A 22 -47.97 122.55 -45.53
N GLN A 23 -46.89 122.86 -46.24
CA GLN A 23 -45.74 121.96 -46.41
C GLN A 23 -45.05 121.65 -45.09
N LEU A 24 -44.86 122.64 -44.21
CA LEU A 24 -44.32 122.42 -42.86
C LEU A 24 -45.24 121.51 -42.04
N LYS A 25 -46.56 121.66 -42.19
CA LYS A 25 -47.55 120.81 -41.51
C LYS A 25 -47.51 119.37 -42.04
N ILE A 26 -47.46 119.19 -43.36
CA ILE A 26 -47.31 117.88 -44.01
C ILE A 26 -45.99 117.22 -43.58
N SER A 27 -44.87 117.94 -43.65
CA SER A 27 -43.56 117.43 -43.21
C SER A 27 -43.54 117.05 -41.73
N ARG A 28 -44.23 117.80 -40.85
CA ARG A 28 -44.41 117.43 -39.44
C ARG A 28 -45.26 116.18 -39.27
N GLU A 29 -46.35 116.07 -40.01
CA GLU A 29 -47.24 114.90 -39.99
C GLU A 29 -46.51 113.64 -40.51
N GLU A 30 -45.72 113.78 -41.58
CA GLU A 30 -44.85 112.73 -42.14
C GLU A 30 -43.74 112.33 -41.17
N ALA A 31 -43.08 113.29 -40.52
CA ALA A 31 -42.09 113.00 -39.48
C ALA A 31 -42.73 112.32 -38.26
N ALA A 32 -43.96 112.68 -37.90
CA ALA A 32 -44.71 112.01 -36.85
C ALA A 32 -45.13 110.59 -37.27
N ALA A 33 -45.53 110.39 -38.52
CA ALA A 33 -45.86 109.08 -39.08
C ALA A 33 -44.62 108.17 -39.15
N ALA A 34 -43.47 108.70 -39.56
CA ALA A 34 -42.19 107.98 -39.56
C ALA A 34 -41.77 107.57 -38.13
N LYS A 35 -41.93 108.45 -37.14
CA LYS A 35 -41.70 108.11 -35.72
C LYS A 35 -42.65 107.03 -35.22
N ARG A 36 -43.93 107.08 -35.60
CA ARG A 36 -44.92 106.04 -35.27
C ARG A 36 -44.55 104.69 -35.88
N LEU A 37 -43.94 104.66 -37.07
CA LEU A 37 -43.46 103.44 -37.73
C LEU A 37 -42.14 102.91 -37.12
N LEU A 38 -41.29 103.80 -36.58
CA LEU A 38 -40.00 103.42 -36.00
C LEU A 38 -40.14 102.63 -34.68
N VAL A 39 -41.10 103.01 -33.82
CA VAL A 39 -41.27 102.38 -32.48
C VAL A 39 -41.53 100.85 -32.57
N PRO A 40 -42.45 100.35 -33.42
CA PRO A 40 -42.64 98.91 -33.61
C PRO A 40 -41.40 98.18 -34.16
N VAL A 41 -40.62 98.85 -35.02
CA VAL A 41 -39.37 98.29 -35.57
C VAL A 41 -38.34 98.14 -34.46
N GLN A 42 -38.20 99.16 -33.59
CA GLN A 42 -37.28 99.14 -32.45
C GLN A 42 -37.57 97.97 -31.50
N LEU A 43 -38.84 97.80 -31.09
CA LEU A 43 -39.27 96.71 -30.21
C LEU A 43 -39.03 95.32 -30.85
N ARG A 44 -39.20 95.22 -32.18
CA ARG A 44 -38.92 93.98 -32.89
C ARG A 44 -37.42 93.67 -32.95
N VAL A 45 -36.57 94.68 -33.12
CA VAL A 45 -35.11 94.52 -33.06
C VAL A 45 -34.69 94.06 -31.68
N GLU A 46 -35.15 94.72 -30.61
CA GLU A 46 -34.85 94.35 -29.22
C GLU A 46 -35.29 92.90 -28.92
N SER A 47 -36.49 92.50 -29.35
CA SER A 47 -36.98 91.12 -29.22
C SER A 47 -36.09 90.12 -29.95
N LEU A 48 -35.70 90.40 -31.20
CA LEU A 48 -34.81 89.53 -31.97
C LEU A 48 -33.39 89.46 -31.36
N GLU A 49 -32.87 90.56 -30.82
CA GLU A 49 -31.59 90.58 -30.11
C GLU A 49 -31.64 89.69 -28.85
N THR A 50 -32.73 89.75 -28.07
CA THR A 50 -32.88 88.86 -26.91
C THR A 50 -32.93 87.37 -27.31
N LEU A 51 -33.63 87.04 -28.39
CA LEU A 51 -33.68 85.68 -28.92
C LEU A 51 -32.32 85.21 -29.45
N LEU A 52 -31.59 86.09 -30.15
CA LEU A 52 -30.25 85.81 -30.65
C LEU A 52 -29.28 85.54 -29.49
N ASN A 53 -29.32 86.37 -28.44
CA ASN A 53 -28.48 86.21 -27.26
C ASN A 53 -28.77 84.88 -26.55
N LYS A 54 -30.06 84.54 -26.39
CA LYS A 54 -30.47 83.26 -25.79
C LYS A 54 -30.00 82.07 -26.62
N SER A 55 -30.22 82.10 -27.93
CA SER A 55 -29.78 81.03 -28.84
C SER A 55 -28.25 80.88 -28.84
N THR A 56 -27.51 81.98 -28.79
CA THR A 56 -26.04 81.96 -28.71
C THR A 56 -25.56 81.32 -27.40
N ALA A 57 -26.23 81.59 -26.28
CA ALA A 57 -25.91 80.95 -25.00
C ALA A 57 -26.17 79.44 -25.03
N GLU A 58 -27.32 79.00 -25.58
CA GLU A 58 -27.67 77.58 -25.74
C GLU A 58 -26.65 76.84 -26.63
N VAL A 59 -26.21 77.46 -27.74
CA VAL A 59 -25.17 76.89 -28.61
C VAL A 59 -23.85 76.70 -27.86
N ASN A 60 -23.44 77.68 -27.05
CA ASN A 60 -22.21 77.59 -26.27
C ASN A 60 -22.29 76.48 -25.20
N GLU A 61 -23.43 76.32 -24.54
CA GLU A 61 -23.67 75.26 -23.57
C GLU A 61 -23.62 73.87 -24.23
N LEU A 62 -24.33 73.69 -25.36
CA LEU A 62 -24.28 72.45 -26.14
C LEU A 62 -22.86 72.15 -26.62
N GLN A 63 -22.09 73.17 -27.00
CA GLN A 63 -20.71 72.98 -27.43
C GLN A 63 -19.79 72.55 -26.28
N ALA A 64 -20.02 73.07 -25.06
CA ALA A 64 -19.32 72.61 -23.86
C ALA A 64 -19.68 71.15 -23.52
N GLU A 65 -20.97 70.80 -23.63
CA GLU A 65 -21.45 69.44 -23.37
C GLU A 65 -20.91 68.44 -24.40
N ILE A 66 -20.84 68.80 -25.69
CA ILE A 66 -20.19 67.97 -26.72
C ILE A 66 -18.72 67.71 -26.38
N LYS A 67 -17.98 68.72 -25.91
CA LYS A 67 -16.57 68.55 -25.48
C LYS A 67 -16.47 67.60 -24.29
N ARG A 68 -17.37 67.75 -23.31
CA ARG A 68 -17.45 66.87 -22.13
C ARG A 68 -17.74 65.42 -22.54
N LEU A 69 -18.74 65.20 -23.38
CA LEU A 69 -19.12 63.87 -23.88
C LEU A 69 -18.01 63.22 -24.71
N LYS A 70 -17.32 63.98 -25.57
CA LYS A 70 -16.14 63.47 -26.29
C LYS A 70 -15.05 62.98 -25.33
N SER A 71 -14.75 63.75 -24.29
CA SER A 71 -13.76 63.34 -23.29
C SER A 71 -14.20 62.10 -22.50
N ALA A 72 -15.49 61.98 -22.18
CA ALA A 72 -16.05 60.82 -21.51
C ALA A 72 -15.97 59.56 -22.39
N ASN A 73 -16.28 59.67 -23.69
CA ASN A 73 -16.16 58.56 -24.63
C ASN A 73 -14.73 58.02 -24.73
N VAL A 74 -13.72 58.89 -24.75
CA VAL A 74 -12.30 58.46 -24.72
C VAL A 74 -11.97 57.69 -23.45
N ARG A 75 -12.44 58.16 -22.29
CA ARG A 75 -12.24 57.47 -21.01
C ARG A 75 -12.93 56.10 -20.97
N ILE A 76 -14.16 56.02 -21.45
CA ILE A 76 -14.91 54.76 -21.55
C ILE A 76 -14.19 53.79 -22.47
N GLY A 77 -13.71 54.24 -23.64
CA GLY A 77 -12.92 53.42 -24.55
C GLY A 77 -11.66 52.82 -23.89
N SER A 78 -10.92 53.64 -23.14
CA SER A 78 -9.75 53.16 -22.38
C SER A 78 -10.12 52.14 -21.29
N LEU A 79 -11.25 52.31 -20.61
CA LEU A 79 -11.73 51.35 -19.61
C LEU A 79 -12.14 50.01 -20.25
N LEU A 80 -12.80 50.06 -21.41
CA LEU A 80 -13.19 48.86 -22.15
C LEU A 80 -11.96 48.08 -22.62
N GLU A 81 -10.92 48.75 -23.12
CA GLU A 81 -9.69 48.08 -23.54
C GLU A 81 -9.01 47.39 -22.35
N LYS A 82 -8.87 48.07 -21.21
CA LYS A 82 -8.32 47.47 -19.98
C LYS A 82 -9.14 46.29 -19.48
N SER A 83 -10.47 46.39 -19.57
CA SER A 83 -11.36 45.28 -19.19
C SER A 83 -11.14 44.07 -20.10
N LYS A 84 -10.95 44.30 -21.41
CA LYS A 84 -10.67 43.24 -22.37
C LYS A 84 -9.33 42.58 -22.09
N GLU A 85 -8.26 43.35 -21.92
CA GLU A 85 -6.94 42.84 -21.55
C GLU A 85 -7.00 41.99 -20.26
N SER A 86 -7.74 42.46 -19.24
CA SER A 86 -7.92 41.72 -17.99
C SER A 86 -8.68 40.40 -18.19
N MET A 87 -9.71 40.37 -19.03
CA MET A 87 -10.45 39.15 -19.34
C MET A 87 -9.60 38.15 -20.12
N ASP A 88 -8.76 38.62 -21.04
CA ASP A 88 -7.85 37.76 -21.81
C ASP A 88 -6.83 37.09 -20.87
N VAL A 89 -6.25 37.85 -19.94
CA VAL A 89 -5.36 37.32 -18.89
C VAL A 89 -6.09 36.31 -17.99
N GLN A 90 -7.33 36.59 -17.59
CA GLN A 90 -8.11 35.68 -16.75
C GLN A 90 -8.43 34.37 -17.49
N THR A 91 -8.75 34.45 -18.77
CA THR A 91 -9.03 33.28 -19.63
C THR A 91 -7.79 32.39 -19.74
N GLU A 92 -6.62 32.99 -19.94
CA GLU A 92 -5.36 32.26 -20.03
C GLU A 92 -4.96 31.64 -18.68
N ASN A 93 -5.15 32.35 -17.57
CA ASN A 93 -4.92 31.81 -16.23
C ASN A 93 -5.83 30.60 -15.95
N LEU A 94 -7.10 30.65 -16.35
CA LEU A 94 -8.00 29.51 -16.24
C LEU A 94 -7.52 28.33 -17.08
N ARG A 95 -7.09 28.57 -18.33
CA ARG A 95 -6.54 27.54 -19.22
C ARG A 95 -5.33 26.85 -18.59
N LEU A 96 -4.40 27.62 -18.03
CA LEU A 96 -3.20 27.09 -17.35
C LEU A 96 -3.57 26.29 -16.10
N ALA A 97 -4.52 26.77 -15.29
CA ALA A 97 -4.98 26.07 -14.10
C ALA A 97 -5.64 24.72 -14.45
N MET A 98 -6.44 24.68 -15.52
CA MET A 98 -7.06 23.45 -16.01
C MET A 98 -6.00 22.44 -16.47
N ASN A 99 -5.02 22.89 -17.26
CA ASN A 99 -3.95 22.00 -17.74
C ASN A 99 -3.07 21.49 -16.58
N TYR A 100 -2.78 22.32 -15.59
CA TYR A 100 -2.09 21.88 -14.37
C TYR A 100 -2.89 20.83 -13.60
N ALA A 101 -4.21 21.02 -13.45
CA ALA A 101 -5.07 20.05 -12.78
C ALA A 101 -5.11 18.70 -13.52
N GLU A 102 -5.21 18.72 -14.84
CA GLU A 102 -5.15 17.53 -15.70
C GLU A 102 -3.82 16.79 -15.52
N GLN A 103 -2.69 17.49 -15.59
CA GLN A 103 -1.37 16.89 -15.35
C GLN A 103 -1.26 16.27 -13.94
N LYS A 104 -1.81 16.92 -12.91
CA LYS A 104 -1.82 16.36 -11.57
C LYS A 104 -2.68 15.11 -11.48
N HIS A 105 -3.80 15.06 -12.19
CA HIS A 105 -4.64 13.87 -12.26
C HIS A 105 -3.92 12.70 -12.91
N ASP A 106 -3.24 12.91 -14.04
CA ASP A 106 -2.45 11.87 -14.72
C ASP A 106 -1.35 11.27 -13.82
N ILE A 107 -0.68 12.12 -13.02
CA ILE A 107 0.33 11.69 -12.07
C ILE A 107 -0.28 10.83 -10.95
N ILE A 108 -1.44 11.24 -10.42
CA ILE A 108 -2.15 10.47 -9.38
C ILE A 108 -2.54 9.09 -9.94
N ASP A 109 -3.12 9.05 -11.13
CA ASP A 109 -3.51 7.79 -11.79
C ASP A 109 -2.32 6.85 -12.04
N ALA A 110 -1.17 7.42 -12.41
CA ALA A 110 0.07 6.66 -12.58
C ALA A 110 0.58 6.09 -11.25
N LEU A 111 0.55 6.88 -10.18
CA LEU A 111 0.95 6.46 -8.84
C LEU A 111 0.01 5.39 -8.27
N ASP A 112 -1.31 5.52 -8.46
CA ASP A 112 -2.29 4.54 -8.02
C ASP A 112 -2.05 3.18 -8.71
N LYS A 113 -1.78 3.19 -10.02
CA LYS A 113 -1.41 1.97 -10.78
C LYS A 113 -0.10 1.36 -10.28
N GLN A 114 0.86 2.17 -9.85
CA GLN A 114 2.13 1.67 -9.29
C GLN A 114 1.90 1.03 -7.92
N ILE A 115 1.16 1.70 -7.04
CA ILE A 115 0.81 1.20 -5.70
C ILE A 115 0.09 -0.14 -5.81
N GLU A 116 -0.85 -0.29 -6.73
CA GLU A 116 -1.57 -1.55 -6.91
C GLU A 116 -0.65 -2.70 -7.37
N LYS A 117 0.28 -2.42 -8.29
CA LYS A 117 1.29 -3.39 -8.72
C LYS A 117 2.19 -3.81 -7.55
N GLU A 118 2.69 -2.85 -6.77
CA GLU A 118 3.55 -3.11 -5.62
C GLU A 118 2.82 -3.92 -4.54
N ARG A 119 1.53 -3.64 -4.30
CA ARG A 119 0.68 -4.41 -3.39
C ARG A 119 0.54 -5.86 -3.82
N GLU A 120 0.30 -6.13 -5.11
CA GLU A 120 0.18 -7.50 -5.60
C GLU A 120 1.53 -8.25 -5.56
N VAL A 121 2.65 -7.59 -5.85
CA VAL A 121 4.00 -8.17 -5.66
C VAL A 121 4.26 -8.49 -4.18
N PHE A 122 3.92 -7.58 -3.28
CA PHE A 122 4.08 -7.80 -1.85
C PHE A 122 3.23 -8.99 -1.36
N LYS A 123 1.95 -9.02 -1.74
CA LYS A 123 1.01 -10.09 -1.40
C LYS A 123 1.49 -11.46 -1.88
N THR A 124 1.97 -11.56 -3.13
CA THR A 124 2.52 -12.82 -3.66
C THR A 124 3.77 -13.26 -2.90
N THR A 125 4.66 -12.32 -2.58
CA THR A 125 5.89 -12.58 -1.80
C THR A 125 5.57 -13.04 -0.37
N VAL A 126 4.65 -12.37 0.32
CA VAL A 126 4.21 -12.75 1.67
C VAL A 126 3.52 -14.11 1.65
N SER A 127 2.69 -14.39 0.65
CA SER A 127 2.03 -15.69 0.51
C SER A 127 3.06 -16.83 0.34
N ALA A 128 4.05 -16.63 -0.54
CA ALA A 128 5.15 -17.59 -0.73
C ALA A 128 6.01 -17.78 0.53
N ASN A 129 6.30 -16.71 1.27
CA ASN A 129 7.01 -16.80 2.55
C ASN A 129 6.19 -17.58 3.59
N THR A 130 4.89 -17.29 3.70
CA THR A 130 3.96 -17.99 4.60
C THR A 130 3.94 -19.48 4.30
N GLU A 131 3.93 -19.86 3.02
CA GLU A 131 4.04 -21.23 2.55
C GLU A 131 5.37 -21.89 2.97
N ASN A 132 6.49 -21.20 2.75
CA ASN A 132 7.82 -21.70 3.12
C ASN A 132 7.96 -21.90 4.63
N THR A 133 7.44 -20.95 5.42
CA THR A 133 7.45 -21.03 6.89
C THR A 133 6.63 -22.22 7.37
N ARG A 134 5.48 -22.51 6.74
CA ARG A 134 4.68 -23.69 7.06
C ARG A 134 5.41 -24.99 6.74
N LYS A 135 6.03 -25.09 5.56
CA LYS A 135 6.86 -26.26 5.17
C LYS A 135 8.01 -26.49 6.14
N LEU A 136 8.69 -25.42 6.55
CA LEU A 136 9.74 -25.49 7.56
C LEU A 136 9.19 -25.97 8.89
N HIS A 137 8.04 -25.47 9.31
CA HIS A 137 7.38 -25.91 10.54
C HIS A 137 7.04 -27.41 10.51
N ASP A 138 6.47 -27.91 9.41
CA ASP A 138 6.18 -29.34 9.22
C ASP A 138 7.45 -30.19 9.26
N LEU A 139 8.55 -29.71 8.65
CA LEU A 139 9.83 -30.40 8.67
C LEU A 139 10.42 -30.48 10.08
N LEU A 140 10.36 -29.38 10.83
CA LEU A 140 10.81 -29.33 12.22
C LEU A 140 9.98 -30.26 13.11
N LEU A 141 8.66 -30.34 12.91
CA LEU A 141 7.80 -31.29 13.62
C LEU A 141 8.24 -32.73 13.36
N LYS A 142 8.48 -33.11 12.09
CA LYS A 142 9.01 -34.44 11.75
C LYS A 142 10.37 -34.71 12.38
N ALA A 143 11.27 -33.72 12.41
CA ALA A 143 12.57 -33.85 13.07
C ALA A 143 12.43 -34.07 14.58
N THR A 144 11.55 -33.34 15.25
CA THR A 144 11.31 -33.51 16.71
C THR A 144 10.64 -34.84 17.07
N GLN A 145 9.87 -35.43 16.16
CA GLN A 145 9.22 -36.72 16.35
C GLN A 145 10.16 -37.91 16.09
N GLY A 146 11.39 -37.67 15.61
CA GLY A 146 12.38 -38.73 15.34
C GLY A 146 12.06 -39.61 14.12
N THR A 147 10.97 -39.33 13.41
CA THR A 147 10.53 -40.01 12.18
C THR A 147 11.16 -39.36 10.95
N TRP A 148 12.49 -39.26 10.94
CA TRP A 148 13.25 -38.84 9.76
C TRP A 148 13.67 -40.01 8.86
N VAL A 149 13.29 -41.21 9.28
CA VAL A 149 13.61 -42.45 8.62
C VAL A 149 12.44 -42.77 7.70
N ASP A 150 12.67 -42.84 6.40
CA ASP A 150 11.66 -43.32 5.45
C ASP A 150 11.20 -44.74 5.84
N ALA A 151 10.04 -45.16 5.35
CA ALA A 151 9.45 -46.43 5.76
C ALA A 151 10.38 -47.63 5.54
N ASP A 152 11.19 -47.59 4.48
CA ASP A 152 12.11 -48.67 4.13
C ASP A 152 13.30 -48.69 5.09
N THR A 153 13.90 -47.52 5.38
CA THR A 153 14.97 -47.42 6.36
C THR A 153 14.48 -47.75 7.77
N ALA A 154 13.22 -47.47 8.11
CA ALA A 154 12.64 -47.79 9.41
C ALA A 154 12.42 -49.31 9.56
N ALA A 155 11.94 -49.96 8.49
CA ALA A 155 11.83 -51.41 8.42
C ALA A 155 13.20 -52.08 8.54
N LEU A 156 14.22 -51.57 7.82
CA LEU A 156 15.59 -52.08 7.91
C LEU A 156 16.18 -51.97 9.33
N ILE A 157 15.95 -50.86 10.03
CA ILE A 157 16.39 -50.69 11.42
C ILE A 157 15.69 -51.70 12.34
N ALA A 158 14.40 -51.97 12.12
CA ALA A 158 13.66 -52.96 12.89
C ALA A 158 14.18 -54.39 12.66
N ASP A 159 14.41 -54.77 11.40
CA ASP A 159 14.94 -56.09 11.02
C ASP A 159 16.37 -56.30 11.54
N LEU A 160 17.22 -55.27 11.43
CA LEU A 160 18.56 -55.29 12.01
C LEU A 160 18.51 -55.45 13.52
N LYS A 161 17.60 -54.77 14.21
CA LYS A 161 17.42 -54.88 15.66
C LYS A 161 16.96 -56.27 16.08
N ASP A 162 16.03 -56.88 15.36
CA ASP A 162 15.58 -58.25 15.63
C ASP A 162 16.71 -59.26 15.40
N SER A 163 17.42 -59.13 14.28
CA SER A 163 18.60 -59.95 13.96
C SER A 163 19.69 -59.84 15.03
N ASN A 164 19.98 -58.62 15.51
CA ASN A 164 20.97 -58.40 16.57
C ASN A 164 20.51 -59.00 17.91
N LEU A 165 19.22 -58.89 18.25
CA LEU A 165 18.66 -59.50 19.45
C LEU A 165 18.76 -61.03 19.39
N ARG A 166 18.50 -61.64 18.22
CA ARG A 166 18.68 -63.08 17.99
C ARG A 166 20.15 -63.48 18.18
N LEU A 167 21.09 -62.74 17.58
CA LEU A 167 22.53 -62.99 17.75
C LEU A 167 22.99 -62.85 19.20
N LEU A 168 22.49 -61.86 19.95
CA LEU A 168 22.84 -61.71 21.36
C LEU A 168 22.33 -62.90 22.20
N ARG A 169 21.14 -63.43 21.90
CA ARG A 169 20.60 -64.63 22.56
C ARG A 169 21.43 -65.88 22.22
N THR A 170 21.77 -66.09 20.95
CA THR A 170 22.60 -67.25 20.54
C THR A 170 24.00 -67.15 21.11
N ASN A 171 24.66 -65.99 21.05
CA ASN A 171 25.97 -65.78 21.66
C ASN A 171 25.96 -66.00 23.18
N ARG A 172 24.89 -65.58 23.88
CA ARG A 172 24.73 -65.87 25.31
C ARG A 172 24.62 -67.38 25.57
N ALA A 173 23.85 -68.11 24.77
CA ALA A 173 23.70 -69.56 24.89
C ALA A 173 25.03 -70.29 24.63
N LEU A 174 25.77 -69.90 23.59
CA LEU A 174 27.07 -70.48 23.26
C LEU A 174 28.12 -70.21 24.35
N ARG A 175 28.20 -68.99 24.88
CA ARG A 175 29.09 -68.69 26.02
C ARG A 175 28.75 -69.51 27.25
N GLY A 176 27.45 -69.68 27.54
CA GLY A 176 26.99 -70.56 28.61
C GLY A 176 27.39 -72.01 28.38
N PHE A 177 27.33 -72.50 27.14
CA PHE A 177 27.75 -73.85 26.77
C PHE A 177 29.26 -74.06 26.91
N VAL A 178 30.08 -73.17 26.36
CA VAL A 178 31.55 -73.17 26.53
C VAL A 178 31.92 -73.21 28.02
N SER A 179 31.28 -72.37 28.83
CA SER A 179 31.54 -72.30 30.27
C SER A 179 31.08 -73.56 31.03
N PHE A 180 29.94 -74.15 30.63
CA PHE A 180 29.38 -75.35 31.26
C PHE A 180 30.13 -76.63 30.90
N ALA A 181 30.45 -76.82 29.63
CA ALA A 181 31.17 -77.99 29.12
C ALA A 181 32.67 -77.94 29.43
N GLY A 182 33.19 -76.81 29.93
CA GLY A 182 34.63 -76.58 30.10
C GLY A 182 35.40 -76.62 28.77
N MET A 183 34.69 -76.53 27.64
CA MET A 183 35.25 -76.62 26.30
C MET A 183 36.02 -75.34 26.01
N ASP A 184 37.25 -75.45 25.50
CA ASP A 184 37.98 -74.24 25.14
C ASP A 184 37.40 -73.60 23.86
N PRO A 185 37.40 -72.26 23.76
CA PRO A 185 36.82 -71.57 22.61
C PRO A 185 37.46 -71.93 21.27
N ASN A 186 38.74 -72.33 21.24
CA ASN A 186 39.42 -72.71 20.01
C ASN A 186 38.99 -74.11 19.54
N THR A 187 38.79 -75.05 20.46
CA THR A 187 38.24 -76.39 20.18
C THR A 187 36.79 -76.30 19.72
N LEU A 188 35.97 -75.41 20.29
CA LEU A 188 34.62 -75.15 19.78
C LEU A 188 34.67 -74.57 18.35
N ALA A 189 35.55 -73.61 18.09
CA ALA A 189 35.71 -73.03 16.76
C ALA A 189 36.18 -74.06 15.73
N LEU A 190 37.13 -74.93 16.10
CA LEU A 190 37.60 -76.05 15.27
C LEU A 190 36.51 -77.09 15.04
N ALA A 191 35.70 -77.42 16.05
CA ALA A 191 34.56 -78.31 15.90
C ALA A 191 33.53 -77.74 14.91
N ILE A 192 33.18 -76.46 15.03
CA ILE A 192 32.23 -75.79 14.12
C ILE A 192 32.79 -75.69 12.69
N GLN A 193 34.06 -75.34 12.54
CA GLN A 193 34.71 -75.24 11.22
C GLN A 193 34.84 -76.61 10.56
N GLY A 194 35.19 -77.62 11.35
CA GLY A 194 35.26 -79.02 10.93
C GLY A 194 33.91 -79.62 10.55
N LEU A 195 32.86 -79.26 11.28
CA LEU A 195 31.46 -79.61 10.97
C LEU A 195 31.02 -79.01 9.62
N ARG A 196 31.43 -77.76 9.31
CA ARG A 196 31.12 -77.10 8.05
C ARG A 196 31.90 -77.67 6.87
N ALA A 197 33.16 -78.04 7.07
CA ALA A 197 34.01 -78.57 6.00
C ALA A 197 33.87 -80.09 5.79
N ALA A 198 33.16 -80.79 6.69
CA ALA A 198 33.16 -82.26 6.79
C ALA A 198 34.57 -82.89 6.89
N GLU A 199 35.57 -82.10 7.29
CA GLU A 199 37.00 -82.43 7.20
C GLU A 199 37.60 -82.84 8.57
N VAL A 200 36.91 -82.60 9.69
CA VAL A 200 37.45 -82.89 11.03
C VAL A 200 36.69 -84.04 11.67
N ASP A 201 37.42 -85.11 12.03
CA ASP A 201 36.89 -86.18 12.86
C ASP A 201 36.67 -85.69 14.30
N LEU A 202 35.40 -85.54 14.68
CA LEU A 202 34.97 -85.06 15.99
C LEU A 202 35.46 -85.96 17.14
N SER A 203 35.78 -87.23 16.87
CA SER A 203 36.27 -88.18 17.88
C SER A 203 37.68 -87.82 18.37
N SER A 204 38.44 -87.02 17.60
CA SER A 204 39.77 -86.55 17.96
C SER A 204 39.78 -85.37 18.95
N LEU A 205 38.63 -84.73 19.18
CA LEU A 205 38.51 -83.48 19.95
C LEU A 205 38.31 -83.70 21.47
N GLY A 206 38.41 -84.94 21.96
CA GLY A 206 38.37 -85.24 23.40
C GLY A 206 37.07 -84.84 24.10
N LEU A 207 35.95 -84.84 23.36
CA LEU A 207 34.64 -84.39 23.82
C LEU A 207 33.97 -85.44 24.70
N ASP A 208 33.16 -85.01 25.68
CA ASP A 208 32.29 -85.92 26.41
C ASP A 208 31.20 -86.50 25.49
N GLN A 209 30.71 -87.69 25.84
CA GLN A 209 29.82 -88.48 24.98
C GLN A 209 28.52 -87.73 24.62
N ASP A 210 27.97 -86.94 25.55
CA ASP A 210 26.74 -86.20 25.34
C ASP A 210 26.95 -85.00 24.41
N THR A 211 28.07 -84.27 24.58
CA THR A 211 28.48 -83.19 23.67
C THR A 211 28.82 -83.69 22.28
N PHE A 212 29.51 -84.82 22.17
CA PHE A 212 29.84 -85.46 20.89
C PHE A 212 28.57 -85.82 20.11
N LEU A 213 27.58 -86.46 20.76
CA LEU A 213 26.32 -86.83 20.11
C LEU A 213 25.49 -85.60 19.73
N ALA A 214 25.51 -84.55 20.54
CA ALA A 214 24.80 -83.32 20.25
C ALA A 214 25.39 -82.59 19.02
N LEU A 215 26.72 -82.50 18.93
CA LEU A 215 27.40 -81.90 17.77
C LEU A 215 27.27 -82.76 16.50
N GLN A 216 27.25 -84.08 16.63
CA GLN A 216 26.96 -84.97 15.50
C GLN A 216 25.51 -84.82 14.99
N ARG A 217 24.54 -84.63 15.89
CA ARG A 217 23.15 -84.32 15.51
C ARG A 217 23.02 -82.95 14.86
N PHE A 218 23.73 -81.97 15.39
CA PHE A 218 23.83 -80.65 14.75
C PHE A 218 24.34 -80.77 13.32
N GLN A 219 25.36 -81.60 13.05
CA GLN A 219 25.85 -81.84 11.70
C GLN A 219 24.75 -82.34 10.74
N GLN A 220 23.90 -83.23 11.23
CA GLN A 220 22.79 -83.81 10.45
C GLN A 220 21.65 -82.81 10.24
N GLU A 221 21.42 -81.91 11.20
CA GLU A 221 20.29 -80.97 11.20
C GLU A 221 20.63 -79.61 10.57
N ALA A 222 21.89 -79.19 10.60
CA ALA A 222 22.37 -77.92 10.06
C ALA A 222 23.04 -78.02 8.67
N GLY A 223 22.94 -79.18 7.99
CA GLY A 223 23.58 -79.45 6.69
C GLY A 223 23.40 -78.32 5.67
N ASP A 224 24.42 -78.08 4.83
CA ASP A 224 24.58 -77.01 3.82
C ASP A 224 23.97 -75.62 4.16
N GLN A 225 23.71 -75.32 5.43
CA GLN A 225 22.97 -74.13 5.81
C GLN A 225 23.86 -72.89 5.68
N GLU A 226 23.70 -72.17 4.57
CA GLU A 226 24.54 -71.01 4.24
C GLU A 226 24.18 -69.75 5.04
N ASP A 227 22.98 -69.68 5.64
CA ASP A 227 22.58 -68.56 6.50
C ASP A 227 23.33 -68.59 7.85
N PRO A 228 24.23 -67.61 8.11
CA PRO A 228 24.99 -67.56 9.35
C PRO A 228 24.11 -67.47 10.61
N PHE A 229 22.90 -66.91 10.50
CA PHE A 229 21.99 -66.74 11.64
C PHE A 229 21.28 -68.04 11.98
N ALA A 230 20.75 -68.76 10.98
CA ALA A 230 20.18 -70.09 11.17
C ALA A 230 21.21 -71.08 11.75
N LEU A 231 22.46 -70.99 11.28
CA LEU A 231 23.57 -71.80 11.80
C LEU A 231 23.86 -71.49 13.27
N ALA A 232 23.96 -70.20 13.64
CA ALA A 232 24.20 -69.79 15.02
C ALA A 232 23.05 -70.19 15.96
N GLU A 233 21.80 -70.18 15.48
CA GLU A 233 20.64 -70.62 16.25
C GLU A 233 20.60 -72.13 16.44
N ALA A 234 20.88 -72.90 15.39
CA ALA A 234 20.97 -74.36 15.48
C ALA A 234 22.09 -74.78 16.45
N LEU A 235 23.26 -74.13 16.41
CA LEU A 235 24.34 -74.36 17.38
C LEU A 235 23.89 -74.02 18.81
N ALA A 236 23.18 -72.91 18.99
CA ALA A 236 22.64 -72.52 20.29
C ALA A 236 21.59 -73.53 20.81
N LYS A 237 20.76 -74.13 19.94
CA LYS A 237 19.81 -75.19 20.31
C LYS A 237 20.53 -76.45 20.77
N THR A 238 21.55 -76.87 20.03
CA THR A 238 22.42 -77.99 20.42
C THR A 238 23.06 -77.74 21.79
N ALA A 239 23.60 -76.53 21.99
CA ALA A 239 24.14 -76.10 23.28
C ALA A 239 23.09 -76.18 24.42
N GLN A 240 21.86 -75.72 24.19
CA GLN A 240 20.77 -75.80 25.18
C GLN A 240 20.30 -77.24 25.44
N GLN A 241 20.32 -78.10 24.43
CA GLN A 241 19.98 -79.51 24.57
C GLN A 241 20.98 -80.25 25.46
N VAL A 242 22.28 -79.99 25.30
CA VAL A 242 23.30 -80.56 26.19
C VAL A 242 23.14 -80.04 27.62
N GLN A 243 22.84 -78.75 27.80
CA GLN A 243 22.54 -78.18 29.12
C GLN A 243 21.27 -78.77 29.77
N SER A 244 20.25 -79.14 29.00
CA SER A 244 18.97 -79.64 29.52
C SER A 244 18.91 -81.17 29.71
N SER A 245 19.84 -81.92 29.11
CA SER A 245 19.92 -83.39 29.21
C SER A 245 20.55 -83.88 30.51
N THR A 246 21.00 -82.99 31.39
CA THR A 246 21.54 -83.32 32.72
C THR A 246 20.57 -82.92 33.84
N PRO A 247 20.40 -83.74 34.91
CA PRO A 247 19.44 -83.43 35.98
C PRO A 247 19.85 -82.17 36.73
N LYS A 248 18.93 -81.21 36.88
CA LYS A 248 19.10 -79.99 37.69
C LYS A 248 19.58 -80.35 39.10
N ARG A 249 20.88 -80.19 39.37
CA ARG A 249 21.39 -80.20 40.74
C ARG A 249 21.11 -78.84 41.37
N SER A 250 20.01 -78.81 42.12
CA SER A 250 19.76 -77.80 43.15
C SER A 250 21.03 -77.55 43.96
N ARG A 251 21.51 -76.31 43.95
CA ARG A 251 22.33 -75.74 45.02
C ARG A 251 21.86 -74.33 45.33
N HIS A 252 21.65 -74.18 46.63
CA HIS A 252 21.11 -73.08 47.40
C HIS A 252 22.27 -72.27 47.99
N GLY A 253 22.13 -70.95 48.03
CA GLY A 253 22.74 -70.10 49.06
C GLY A 253 23.98 -69.28 48.68
N SER A 254 23.78 -67.96 48.74
CA SER A 254 24.70 -66.84 49.02
C SER A 254 24.62 -65.81 47.89
N ASP A 255 23.71 -64.84 47.95
CA ASP A 255 23.76 -63.61 48.77
C ASP A 255 24.87 -62.67 48.27
N ASP A 256 24.45 -61.69 47.47
CA ASP A 256 25.19 -60.45 47.18
C ASP A 256 24.17 -59.34 46.89
N GLY A 257 24.04 -58.43 47.86
CA GLY A 257 23.90 -57.01 47.58
C GLY A 257 22.51 -56.48 47.27
N ASN A 258 21.63 -56.45 48.27
CA ASN A 258 20.56 -55.44 48.33
C ASN A 258 20.93 -54.38 49.38
N SER A 259 21.29 -53.18 48.93
CA SER A 259 20.91 -51.86 49.49
C SER A 259 21.90 -50.77 49.09
N GLU A 260 21.64 -50.11 47.96
CA GLU A 260 21.99 -48.70 47.83
C GLU A 260 20.78 -47.88 48.27
N ASP A 261 20.92 -47.33 49.48
CA ASP A 261 20.25 -46.13 49.94
C ASP A 261 20.84 -44.92 49.19
N SER A 262 19.99 -44.13 48.53
CA SER A 262 20.16 -42.68 48.39
C SER A 262 19.07 -42.09 47.50
N SER A 263 17.99 -41.65 48.16
CA SER A 263 17.23 -40.42 47.89
C SER A 263 17.29 -39.82 46.46
N GLU A 264 16.18 -39.90 45.73
CA GLU A 264 15.84 -38.86 44.76
C GLU A 264 15.49 -37.58 45.52
N GLU A 265 16.48 -36.70 45.51
CA GLU A 265 16.44 -35.31 45.87
C GLU A 265 15.37 -34.58 45.05
N LYS A 266 14.36 -34.13 45.79
CA LYS A 266 13.50 -32.97 45.53
C LYS A 266 14.19 -31.88 44.70
N ALA A 267 13.89 -31.81 43.40
CA ALA A 267 14.15 -30.60 42.63
C ALA A 267 13.10 -29.53 43.00
N PRO A 268 13.52 -28.33 43.45
CA PRO A 268 12.62 -27.26 43.78
C PRO A 268 12.12 -26.56 42.52
N VAL A 269 10.82 -26.25 42.55
CA VAL A 269 10.19 -25.18 41.78
C VAL A 269 10.95 -23.86 42.03
N PRO A 270 11.32 -23.09 41.00
CA PRO A 270 11.31 -21.65 41.08
C PRO A 270 10.04 -21.14 40.41
N SER A 271 9.08 -20.83 41.28
CA SER A 271 7.96 -19.95 40.98
C SER A 271 8.49 -18.52 41.00
N GLY A 272 8.13 -17.73 40.00
CA GLY A 272 8.06 -16.29 40.18
C GLY A 272 8.51 -15.46 38.98
N ARG A 273 7.57 -15.13 38.09
CA ARG A 273 6.95 -13.79 37.97
C ARG A 273 6.26 -13.66 36.60
N GLY A 274 4.99 -13.26 36.64
CA GLY A 274 4.12 -13.01 35.49
C GLY A 274 4.42 -11.69 34.74
N PRO A 275 3.46 -11.08 34.00
CA PRO A 275 2.03 -11.36 33.92
C PRO A 275 1.54 -11.73 32.51
N ARG A 276 0.45 -12.49 32.49
CA ARG A 276 -0.40 -12.71 31.32
C ARG A 276 -1.29 -11.47 31.20
N TYR A 277 -0.97 -10.56 30.28
CA TYR A 277 -1.95 -9.55 29.87
C TYR A 277 -3.05 -10.26 29.08
N GLN A 278 -4.23 -10.32 29.70
CA GLN A 278 -5.48 -10.36 28.96
C GLN A 278 -5.59 -9.06 28.16
N CYS A 279 -5.96 -9.17 26.89
CA CYS A 279 -6.67 -8.07 26.24
C CYS A 279 -7.87 -8.68 25.52
N SER A 280 -8.99 -8.68 26.25
CA SER A 280 -10.31 -8.64 25.65
C SER A 280 -10.53 -7.27 25.01
N ASP A 281 -11.44 -7.28 24.04
CA ASP A 281 -11.97 -6.12 23.32
C ASP A 281 -12.46 -4.97 24.20
N ASP A 282 -12.67 -3.83 23.53
CA ASP A 282 -13.37 -2.60 23.93
C ASP A 282 -12.57 -1.52 24.67
N PHE A 283 -12.09 -0.51 23.91
CA PHE A 283 -12.38 0.90 24.22
C PHE A 283 -11.98 1.87 23.07
N PHE A 284 -12.96 2.49 22.41
CA PHE A 284 -12.79 3.80 21.75
C PHE A 284 -12.79 4.91 22.83
N PRO A 285 -12.04 6.02 22.66
CA PRO A 285 -12.73 7.23 22.17
C PRO A 285 -11.90 8.21 21.34
N ARG A 286 -12.58 8.73 20.29
CA ARG A 286 -12.73 10.14 19.86
C ARG A 286 -11.53 11.10 19.75
N GLY A 287 -11.45 11.71 18.56
CA GLY A 287 -10.99 13.09 18.29
C GLY A 287 -10.11 13.15 17.04
N SER A 288 -10.32 13.93 15.97
CA SER A 288 -11.19 15.08 15.65
C SER A 288 -11.16 15.26 14.10
N PRO A 289 -11.61 16.38 13.50
CA PRO A 289 -12.97 16.67 13.10
C PRO A 289 -13.19 16.67 11.56
N ARG A 290 -14.44 16.43 11.17
CA ARG A 290 -14.97 16.68 9.82
C ARG A 290 -14.93 18.18 9.48
N LEU A 291 -14.24 18.53 8.40
CA LEU A 291 -14.42 19.83 7.73
C LEU A 291 -15.78 19.84 7.04
N ARG A 292 -16.68 20.68 7.56
CA ARG A 292 -17.97 21.00 6.96
C ARG A 292 -17.74 22.20 6.03
N ILE A 293 -17.76 21.98 4.73
CA ILE A 293 -17.78 23.07 3.74
C ILE A 293 -19.15 23.75 3.85
N VAL A 294 -19.13 25.01 4.28
CA VAL A 294 -20.29 25.91 4.24
C VAL A 294 -20.33 26.49 2.83
N SER A 295 -21.37 26.11 2.08
CA SER A 295 -21.77 26.84 0.88
C SER A 295 -22.49 28.10 1.32
N SER A 296 -21.81 29.23 1.22
CA SER A 296 -22.43 30.56 1.28
C SER A 296 -22.46 31.10 -0.14
N GLY A 297 -23.67 31.18 -0.70
CA GLY A 297 -23.91 31.79 -1.99
C GLY A 297 -23.66 33.29 -1.97
N TRP A 298 -23.09 33.77 -3.07
CA TRP A 298 -23.32 35.05 -3.73
C TRP A 298 -23.05 34.83 -5.22
#